data_AF-A0A3D8VBA9-F1
#
_entry.id   AF-A0A3D8VBA9-F1
#
_cell.length_a   1.000
_cell.length_b   1.000
_cell.length_c   1.000
_cell.angle_alpha   90.00
_cell.angle_beta   90.00
_cell.angle_gamma   90.00
#
_symmetry.space_group_name_H-M   'P 1'
#
loop_
_entity.id
_entity.type
_entity.pdbx_description
1 polymer ?
#
loop_
_entity_poly.entity_id
_entity_poly.type
_entity_poly.pdbx_seq_one_letter_code
_entity_poly.pdbx_strand_id
1 'polypeptide(L)'
;MQNLISMTLSQIELQEVDAALETLRRVFAPMISLETQQRRELTKMGGKSEAFCRQTLTVLAANPQIVPPNLGLAEAQADLAALDALRPRLLMLQQLTERAEDSVLALGSDLMQVALEGYSLLKVSGRSESLKGARQALSARFARGGREAAPATEATDRT
;
A
#
# COMPACT_ATOMS: atom_id res chain seq x y z
N MET A 1 -7.35 -23.87 17.07
CA MET A 1 -6.42 -23.56 15.96
C MET A 1 -7.24 -22.95 14.83
N GLN A 2 -6.97 -21.70 14.46
CA GLN A 2 -7.58 -21.09 13.29
C GLN A 2 -6.59 -21.22 12.13
N ASN A 3 -7.08 -21.73 10.99
CA ASN A 3 -6.35 -21.80 9.72
C ASN A 3 -7.12 -20.93 8.75
N LEU A 4 -6.65 -19.70 8.56
CA LEU A 4 -7.34 -18.65 7.81
C LEU A 4 -7.14 -18.83 6.30
N ILE A 5 -6.00 -19.36 5.86
CA ILE A 5 -5.70 -19.56 4.44
C ILE A 5 -4.75 -20.74 4.20
N SER A 6 -5.05 -21.52 3.16
CA SER A 6 -4.12 -22.51 2.61
C SER A 6 -3.87 -22.18 1.15
N MET A 7 -2.69 -21.62 0.87
CA MET A 7 -2.31 -21.15 -0.46
C MET A 7 -0.89 -21.61 -0.77
N THR A 8 -0.64 -21.95 -2.03
CA THR A 8 0.69 -22.18 -2.58
C THR A 8 0.76 -21.45 -3.91
N LEU A 9 1.83 -20.68 -4.12
CA LEU A 9 2.11 -20.03 -5.39
C LEU A 9 3.09 -20.91 -6.17
N SER A 10 2.66 -21.40 -7.32
CA SER A 10 3.50 -22.18 -8.23
C SER A 10 4.56 -21.28 -8.86
N GLN A 11 5.64 -21.89 -9.34
CA GLN A 11 6.69 -21.16 -10.06
C GLN A 11 6.17 -20.46 -11.32
N ILE A 12 5.15 -21.04 -11.96
CA ILE A 12 4.51 -20.48 -13.16
C ILE A 12 3.74 -19.20 -12.78
N GLU A 13 2.91 -19.23 -11.74
CA GLU A 13 2.16 -18.06 -11.26
C GLU A 13 3.09 -16.91 -10.85
N LEU A 14 4.22 -17.23 -10.20
CA LEU A 14 5.22 -16.22 -9.84
C LEU A 14 5.85 -15.57 -11.08
N GLN A 15 6.17 -16.35 -12.10
CA GLN A 15 6.71 -15.83 -13.36
C GLN A 15 5.69 -14.96 -14.11
N GLU A 16 4.40 -15.32 -14.09
CA GLU A 16 3.33 -14.52 -14.67
C GLU A 16 3.18 -13.17 -13.96
N VAL A 17 3.26 -13.16 -12.62
CA VAL A 17 3.24 -11.92 -11.83
C VAL A 17 4.45 -11.05 -12.18
N ASP A 18 5.66 -11.61 -12.23
CA ASP A 18 6.87 -10.86 -12.57
C ASP A 18 6.79 -10.24 -13.97
N ALA A 19 6.31 -11.00 -14.96
CA ALA A 19 6.11 -10.50 -16.32
C ALA A 19 5.05 -9.38 -16.40
N ALA A 20 3.97 -9.49 -15.62
CA ALA A 20 2.96 -8.44 -15.50
C ALA A 20 3.54 -7.17 -14.85
N LEU A 21 4.36 -7.32 -13.81
CA LEU A 21 5.03 -6.21 -13.14
C LEU A 21 6.01 -5.48 -14.06
N GLU A 22 6.79 -6.22 -14.87
CA GLU A 22 7.67 -5.61 -15.88
C GLU A 22 6.89 -4.83 -16.94
N THR A 23 5.74 -5.36 -17.37
CA THR A 23 4.85 -4.66 -18.28
C THR A 23 4.33 -3.36 -17.65
N LEU A 24 3.90 -3.39 -16.38
CA LEU A 24 3.44 -2.21 -15.65
C LEU A 24 4.56 -1.18 -15.49
N ARG A 25 5.78 -1.61 -15.11
CA ARG A 25 6.96 -0.74 -14.98
C ARG A 25 7.25 0.00 -16.28
N ARG A 26 7.25 -0.71 -17.41
CA ARG A 26 7.47 -0.11 -18.74
C ARG A 26 6.39 0.89 -19.11
N VAL A 27 5.12 0.56 -18.89
CA VAL A 27 3.99 1.44 -19.25
C VAL A 27 3.94 2.68 -18.36
N PHE A 28 4.31 2.56 -17.07
CA PHE A 28 4.27 3.67 -16.12
C PHE A 28 5.55 4.50 -16.09
N ALA A 29 6.64 4.05 -16.75
CA ALA A 29 7.91 4.79 -16.81
C ALA A 29 7.80 6.27 -17.26
N PRO A 30 6.91 6.65 -18.20
CA PRO A 30 6.74 8.06 -18.58
C PRO A 30 5.97 8.92 -17.57
N MET A 31 5.33 8.30 -16.57
CA MET A 31 4.57 9.03 -15.55
C MET A 31 5.53 9.75 -14.59
N ILE A 32 5.07 10.87 -14.03
CA ILE A 32 5.90 11.67 -13.12
C ILE A 32 5.89 11.13 -11.70
N SER A 33 7.03 11.25 -11.02
CA SER A 33 7.12 11.09 -9.57
C SER A 33 7.25 12.46 -8.94
N LEU A 34 6.29 12.83 -8.08
CA LEU A 34 6.29 14.10 -7.38
C LEU A 34 6.92 13.95 -5.99
N GLU A 35 7.86 14.81 -5.67
CA GLU A 35 8.42 14.98 -4.33
C GLU A 35 7.39 15.61 -3.38
N THR A 36 7.59 15.42 -2.07
CA THR A 36 6.69 15.93 -1.04
C THR A 36 6.50 17.46 -1.15
N GLN A 37 7.55 18.21 -1.46
CA GLN A 37 7.47 19.66 -1.62
C GLN A 37 6.63 20.04 -2.86
N GLN A 38 6.91 19.44 -4.02
CA GLN A 38 6.16 19.66 -5.25
C GLN A 38 4.65 19.40 -5.03
N ARG A 39 4.30 18.29 -4.34
CA ARG A 39 2.90 17.98 -4.02
C ARG A 39 2.20 19.05 -3.17
N ARG A 40 2.92 19.75 -2.31
CA ARG A 40 2.35 20.80 -1.45
C ARG A 40 2.00 22.04 -2.27
N GLU A 41 2.86 22.40 -3.21
CA GLU A 41 2.79 23.61 -4.04
C GLU A 41 1.75 23.51 -5.16
N LEU A 42 1.36 22.30 -5.58
CA LEU A 42 0.36 22.11 -6.64
C LEU A 42 -1.03 22.61 -6.23
N THR A 43 -1.69 23.32 -7.16
CA THR A 43 -3.13 23.55 -7.13
C THR A 43 -3.85 22.21 -7.24
N LYS A 44 -4.54 21.82 -6.16
CA LYS A 44 -5.12 20.48 -6.05
C LYS A 44 -6.53 20.44 -6.64
N MET A 45 -6.80 19.39 -7.39
CA MET A 45 -8.14 19.10 -7.91
C MET A 45 -8.82 18.05 -7.03
N GLY A 46 -9.57 18.50 -6.02
CA GLY A 46 -10.51 17.64 -5.29
C GLY A 46 -11.81 17.43 -6.08
N GLY A 47 -12.74 16.62 -5.57
CA GLY A 47 -13.97 16.27 -6.31
C GLY A 47 -14.82 17.48 -6.78
N LYS A 48 -14.96 18.52 -5.95
CA LYS A 48 -15.65 19.77 -6.35
C LYS A 48 -14.91 20.50 -7.47
N SER A 49 -13.59 20.62 -7.36
CA SER A 49 -12.74 21.27 -8.36
C SER A 49 -12.74 20.50 -9.67
N GLU A 50 -12.82 19.17 -9.64
CA GLU A 50 -12.91 18.37 -10.85
C GLU A 50 -14.21 18.62 -11.63
N ALA A 51 -15.36 18.63 -10.93
CA ALA A 51 -16.63 18.96 -11.56
C ALA A 51 -16.57 20.35 -12.22
N PHE A 52 -15.96 21.32 -11.54
CA PHE A 52 -15.67 22.65 -12.09
C PHE A 52 -14.78 22.59 -13.35
N CYS A 53 -13.68 21.84 -13.33
CA CYS A 53 -12.79 21.69 -14.49
C CYS A 53 -13.54 21.10 -15.69
N ARG A 54 -14.28 19.99 -15.50
CA ARG A 54 -15.04 19.35 -16.58
C ARG A 54 -16.06 20.29 -17.21
N GLN A 55 -16.84 20.97 -16.37
CA GLN A 55 -17.84 21.92 -16.84
C GLN A 55 -17.18 23.08 -17.60
N THR A 56 -16.09 23.63 -17.07
CA THR A 56 -15.34 24.72 -17.69
C THR A 56 -14.82 24.30 -19.06
N LEU A 57 -14.13 23.15 -19.17
CA LEU A 57 -13.59 22.65 -20.43
C LEU A 57 -14.71 22.36 -21.45
N THR A 58 -15.87 21.88 -21.00
CA THR A 58 -17.05 21.65 -21.86
C THR A 58 -17.59 22.98 -22.42
N VAL A 59 -17.75 24.00 -21.58
CA VAL A 59 -18.24 25.32 -22.00
C VAL A 59 -17.26 25.98 -22.96
N LEU A 60 -15.96 25.92 -22.69
CA LEU A 60 -14.93 26.49 -23.58
C LEU A 60 -14.90 25.78 -24.93
N ALA A 61 -15.04 24.45 -24.95
CA ALA A 61 -15.11 23.68 -26.20
C ALA A 61 -16.32 24.03 -27.07
N ALA A 62 -17.47 24.29 -26.43
CA ALA A 62 -18.68 24.72 -27.11
C ALA A 62 -18.62 26.18 -27.59
N ASN A 63 -17.67 26.98 -27.09
CA ASN A 63 -17.53 28.40 -27.40
C ASN A 63 -16.10 28.76 -27.84
N PRO A 64 -15.57 28.18 -28.93
CA PRO A 64 -14.18 28.38 -29.35
C PRO A 64 -13.83 29.85 -29.63
N GLN A 65 -14.81 30.68 -29.98
CA GLN A 65 -14.62 32.10 -30.27
C GLN A 65 -14.14 32.93 -29.07
N ILE A 66 -14.35 32.47 -27.83
CA ILE A 66 -13.86 33.16 -26.62
C ILE A 66 -12.57 32.56 -26.09
N VAL A 67 -12.04 31.51 -26.72
CA VAL A 67 -10.86 30.77 -26.25
C VAL A 67 -9.61 31.39 -26.87
N PRO A 68 -8.73 32.01 -26.07
CA PRO A 68 -7.45 32.50 -26.56
C PRO A 68 -6.58 31.31 -27.05
N PRO A 69 -5.84 31.46 -28.16
CA PRO A 69 -4.99 30.39 -28.68
C PRO A 69 -3.93 29.87 -27.69
N ASN A 70 -3.51 30.70 -26.74
CA ASN A 70 -2.51 30.38 -25.72
C ASN A 70 -3.08 29.75 -24.44
N LEU A 71 -4.39 29.53 -24.34
CA LEU A 71 -4.99 28.93 -23.14
C LEU A 71 -4.67 27.44 -22.99
N GLY A 72 -4.36 26.74 -24.08
CA GLY A 72 -4.05 25.29 -24.04
C GLY A 72 -5.29 24.40 -23.83
N LEU A 73 -6.47 24.80 -24.33
CA LEU A 73 -7.71 24.04 -24.15
C LEU A 73 -7.60 22.59 -24.62
N ALA A 74 -6.95 22.34 -25.77
CA ALA A 74 -6.77 21.00 -26.31
C ALA A 74 -5.91 20.10 -25.41
N GLU A 75 -4.84 20.66 -24.83
CA GLU A 75 -3.97 19.95 -23.88
C GLU A 75 -4.75 19.61 -22.61
N ALA A 76 -5.50 20.56 -22.05
CA ALA A 76 -6.31 20.33 -20.86
C ALA A 76 -7.41 19.26 -21.08
N GLN A 77 -7.98 19.18 -22.28
CA GLN A 77 -8.92 18.11 -22.65
C GLN A 77 -8.24 16.74 -22.75
N ALA A 78 -7.03 16.69 -23.32
CA ALA A 78 -6.23 15.48 -23.40
C ALA A 78 -5.82 14.99 -22.00
N ASP A 79 -5.44 15.89 -21.10
CA ASP A 79 -5.10 15.58 -19.71
C ASP A 79 -6.30 15.03 -18.95
N LEU A 80 -7.49 15.61 -19.14
CA LEU A 80 -8.73 15.11 -18.54
C LEU A 80 -9.04 13.69 -19.02
N ALA A 81 -8.88 13.42 -20.31
CA ALA A 81 -9.07 12.08 -20.86
C ALA A 81 -8.04 11.06 -20.33
N ALA A 82 -6.78 11.47 -20.18
CA ALA A 82 -5.73 10.64 -19.60
C ALA A 82 -6.02 10.32 -18.12
N LEU A 83 -6.47 11.31 -17.35
CA LEU A 83 -6.90 11.13 -15.97
C LEU A 83 -8.04 10.11 -15.85
N ASP A 84 -9.04 10.20 -16.73
CA ASP A 84 -10.18 9.27 -16.77
C ASP A 84 -9.79 7.86 -17.14
N ALA A 85 -8.84 7.71 -18.07
CA ALA A 85 -8.30 6.41 -18.41
C ALA A 85 -7.53 5.79 -17.24
N LEU A 86 -6.75 6.58 -16.49
CA LEU A 86 -5.83 6.10 -15.45
C LEU A 86 -6.55 5.67 -14.16
N ARG A 87 -7.55 6.43 -13.71
CA ARG A 87 -8.26 6.19 -12.44
C ARG A 87 -8.78 4.77 -12.22
N PRO A 88 -9.52 4.13 -13.15
CA PRO A 88 -9.98 2.77 -12.95
C PRO A 88 -8.83 1.76 -12.84
N ARG A 89 -7.67 2.02 -13.47
CA ARG A 89 -6.49 1.15 -13.34
C ARG A 89 -5.86 1.27 -11.97
N LEU A 90 -5.77 2.50 -11.42
CA LEU A 90 -5.30 2.72 -10.05
C LEU A 90 -6.19 1.99 -9.04
N LEU A 91 -7.51 2.05 -9.22
CA LEU A 91 -8.46 1.33 -8.36
C LEU A 91 -8.23 -0.18 -8.39
N MET A 92 -8.05 -0.77 -9.57
CA MET A 92 -7.76 -2.21 -9.70
C MET A 92 -6.43 -2.60 -9.04
N LEU A 93 -5.38 -1.78 -9.21
CA LEU A 93 -4.08 -2.01 -8.58
C LEU A 93 -4.15 -1.93 -7.04
N GLN A 94 -4.96 -1.01 -6.51
CA GLN A 94 -5.23 -0.91 -5.06
C GLN A 94 -5.91 -2.17 -4.55
N GLN A 95 -6.99 -2.61 -5.20
CA GLN A 95 -7.71 -3.83 -4.81
C GLN A 95 -6.83 -5.09 -4.84
N LEU A 96 -5.94 -5.20 -5.83
CA LEU A 96 -4.97 -6.31 -5.90
C LEU A 96 -3.96 -6.26 -4.76
N THR A 97 -3.47 -5.06 -4.44
CA THR A 97 -2.55 -4.83 -3.31
C THR A 97 -3.22 -5.18 -1.99
N GLU A 98 -4.42 -4.67 -1.73
CA GLU A 98 -5.21 -4.95 -0.51
C GLU A 98 -5.42 -6.47 -0.33
N ARG A 99 -5.82 -7.17 -1.38
CA ARG A 99 -5.99 -8.64 -1.33
C ARG A 99 -4.68 -9.37 -1.02
N ALA A 100 -3.56 -8.90 -1.57
CA ALA A 100 -2.25 -9.48 -1.27
C ALA A 100 -1.82 -9.21 0.17
N GLU A 101 -2.04 -8.00 0.69
CA GLU A 101 -1.77 -7.61 2.08
C GLU A 101 -2.60 -8.44 3.07
N ASP A 102 -3.90 -8.61 2.82
CA ASP A 102 -4.79 -9.46 3.63
C ASP A 102 -4.30 -10.91 3.64
N SER A 103 -3.84 -11.42 2.49
CA SER A 103 -3.30 -12.78 2.38
C SER A 103 -2.00 -12.93 3.18
N VAL A 104 -1.11 -11.94 3.14
CA VAL A 104 0.13 -11.91 3.93
C VAL A 104 -0.19 -11.91 5.43
N LEU A 105 -1.17 -11.11 5.86
CA LEU A 105 -1.61 -11.07 7.25
C LEU A 105 -2.18 -12.43 7.69
N ALA A 106 -3.05 -13.04 6.88
CA ALA A 106 -3.63 -14.34 7.17
C ALA A 106 -2.56 -15.45 7.28
N LEU A 107 -1.64 -15.53 6.30
CA LEU A 107 -0.51 -16.47 6.33
C LEU A 107 0.36 -16.27 7.56
N GLY A 108 0.67 -15.03 7.91
CA GLY A 108 1.46 -14.69 9.11
C GLY A 108 0.76 -15.12 10.40
N SER A 109 -0.56 -14.95 10.48
CA SER A 109 -1.37 -15.41 11.61
C SER A 109 -1.31 -16.93 11.77
N ASP A 110 -1.51 -17.68 10.68
CA ASP A 110 -1.50 -19.15 10.70
C ASP A 110 -0.11 -19.68 11.11
N LEU A 111 0.97 -19.10 10.56
CA LEU A 111 2.34 -19.42 10.96
C LEU A 111 2.60 -19.13 12.44
N MET A 112 2.12 -17.98 12.94
CA MET A 112 2.33 -17.58 14.33
C MET A 112 1.60 -18.50 15.31
N GLN A 113 0.37 -18.93 14.99
CA GLN A 113 -0.39 -19.88 15.80
C GLN A 113 0.36 -21.22 15.93
N VAL A 114 0.77 -21.80 14.81
CA VAL A 114 1.55 -23.06 14.79
C VAL A 114 2.84 -22.91 15.60
N ALA A 115 3.55 -21.79 15.42
CA ALA A 115 4.81 -21.55 16.14
C ALA A 115 4.62 -21.42 17.66
N LEU A 116 3.53 -20.79 18.13
CA LEU A 116 3.22 -20.68 19.56
C LEU A 116 2.85 -22.02 20.18
N GLU A 117 2.04 -22.82 19.48
CA GLU A 117 1.71 -24.18 19.92
C GLU A 117 2.97 -25.06 19.97
N GLY A 118 3.79 -25.04 18.92
CA GLY A 118 5.07 -25.75 18.85
C GLY A 118 6.04 -25.33 19.97
N TYR A 119 6.16 -24.03 20.25
CA TYR A 119 6.97 -23.53 21.36
C TYR A 119 6.43 -23.99 22.73
N SER A 120 5.10 -24.01 22.90
CA SER A 120 4.46 -24.51 24.12
C SER A 120 4.75 -26.00 24.34
N LEU A 121 4.70 -26.80 23.27
CA LEU A 121 5.11 -28.20 23.31
C LEU A 121 6.58 -28.33 23.72
N LEU A 122 7.50 -27.57 23.10
CA LEU A 122 8.92 -27.54 23.47
C LEU A 122 9.15 -27.16 24.94
N LYS A 123 8.33 -26.28 25.53
CA LYS A 123 8.41 -25.97 26.97
C LYS A 123 8.02 -27.15 27.86
N VAL A 124 7.04 -27.95 27.43
CA VAL A 124 6.51 -29.07 28.23
C VAL A 124 7.38 -30.33 28.08
N SER A 125 7.73 -30.70 26.84
CA SER A 125 8.44 -31.95 26.50
C SER A 125 9.96 -31.79 26.35
N GLY A 126 10.44 -30.58 26.03
CA GLY A 126 11.87 -30.30 25.76
C GLY A 126 12.73 -30.06 27.00
N ARG A 127 12.48 -30.78 28.10
CA ARG A 127 13.33 -30.70 29.32
C ARG A 127 14.64 -31.49 29.19
N SER A 128 14.84 -32.20 28.07
CA SER A 128 16.11 -32.84 27.76
C SER A 128 17.20 -31.81 27.48
N GLU A 129 18.44 -32.13 27.85
CA GLU A 129 19.58 -31.22 27.65
C GLU A 129 19.82 -30.92 26.15
N SER A 130 19.40 -31.82 25.26
CA SER A 130 19.47 -31.67 23.79
C SER A 130 18.59 -30.55 23.21
N LEU A 131 17.47 -30.19 23.86
CA LEU A 131 16.52 -29.18 23.35
C LEU A 131 16.59 -27.86 24.11
N LYS A 132 17.40 -27.79 25.18
CA LYS A 132 17.55 -26.62 26.04
C LYS A 132 18.07 -25.39 25.30
N GLY A 133 19.07 -25.56 24.44
CA GLY A 133 19.62 -24.47 23.62
C GLY A 133 18.60 -23.90 22.64
N ALA A 134 17.86 -24.77 21.94
CA ALA A 134 16.81 -24.35 21.01
C ALA A 134 15.66 -23.61 21.73
N ARG A 135 15.23 -24.11 22.91
CA ARG A 135 14.22 -23.44 23.74
C ARG A 135 14.69 -22.05 24.19
N GLN A 136 15.96 -21.92 24.60
CA GLN A 136 16.51 -20.65 25.04
C GLN A 136 16.58 -19.63 23.90
N ALA A 137 17.03 -20.05 22.71
CA ALA A 137 17.05 -19.20 21.52
C ALA A 137 15.64 -18.66 21.17
N LEU A 138 14.62 -19.53 21.15
CA LEU A 138 13.23 -19.13 20.89
C LEU A 138 12.66 -18.23 21.99
N SER A 139 13.06 -18.43 23.25
CA SER A 139 12.59 -17.63 24.39
C SER A 139 13.02 -16.16 24.32
N ALA A 140 14.09 -15.84 23.58
CA ALA A 140 14.59 -14.47 23.41
C ALA A 140 13.54 -13.52 22.82
N ARG A 141 12.58 -14.03 22.03
CA ARG A 141 11.43 -13.25 21.53
C ARG A 141 10.62 -12.61 22.67
N PHE A 142 10.43 -13.33 23.78
CA PHE A 142 9.62 -12.86 24.91
C PHE A 142 10.40 -11.97 25.86
N ALA A 143 11.74 -11.99 25.82
CA ALA A 143 12.60 -11.17 26.67
C ALA A 143 12.58 -9.68 26.29
N ARG A 144 12.25 -9.32 25.04
CA ARG A 144 12.14 -7.92 24.58
C ARG A 144 10.77 -7.27 24.84
N GLY A 145 9.76 -8.01 25.29
CA GLY A 145 8.41 -7.49 25.52
C GLY A 145 8.21 -6.71 26.82
N GLY A 146 9.26 -6.53 27.62
CA GLY A 146 9.20 -5.92 28.96
C GLY A 146 10.01 -4.64 29.10
N ARG A 147 9.85 -3.66 28.20
CA ARG A 147 10.15 -2.23 28.42
C ARG A 147 9.93 -1.45 27.12
N GLU A 148 8.85 -0.67 27.07
CA GLU A 148 8.87 0.79 26.84
C GLU A 148 7.44 1.33 27.05
N ALA A 149 7.06 1.55 28.30
CA ALA A 149 6.02 2.53 28.59
C ALA A 149 6.69 3.90 28.39
N ALA A 150 6.32 4.60 27.32
CA ALA A 150 6.79 5.96 27.08
C ALA A 150 6.45 6.84 28.30
N PRO A 151 7.39 7.68 28.79
CA PRO A 151 7.07 8.62 29.85
C PRO A 151 6.05 9.63 29.32
N ALA A 152 4.95 9.79 30.07
CA ALA A 152 3.98 10.86 29.84
C ALA A 152 4.73 12.19 29.92
N THR A 153 4.78 12.93 28.81
CA THR A 153 5.21 14.32 28.79
C THR A 153 4.22 15.14 29.60
N GLU A 154 4.68 15.60 30.76
CA GLU A 154 4.04 16.65 31.55
C GLU A 154 3.85 17.88 30.67
N ALA A 155 2.58 18.21 30.39
CA ALA A 155 2.20 19.52 29.91
C ALA A 155 2.47 20.53 31.02
N THR A 156 3.62 21.21 30.94
CA THR A 156 3.85 22.41 31.72
C THR A 156 3.10 23.56 31.06
N ASP A 157 1.98 23.89 31.68
CA ASP A 157 1.35 25.20 31.69
C ASP A 157 2.38 26.31 31.92
N ARG A 158 2.39 27.32 31.03
CA ARG A 158 2.85 28.69 31.31
C ARG A 158 2.45 29.62 30.15
N THR A 159 1.36 30.33 30.41
CA THR A 159 1.13 31.78 30.19
C THR A 159 1.42 32.41 28.83
#